data_AF-A0A0A9CX94-F1
#
_entry.id   AF-A0A0A9CX94-F1
#
_cell.length_a   1.000
_cell.length_b   1.000
_cell.length_c   1.000
_cell.angle_alpha   90.00
_cell.angle_beta   90.00
_cell.angle_gamma   90.00
#
_symmetry.space_group_name_H-M   'P 1'
#
loop_
_entity.id
_entity.type
_entity.pdbx_description
1 polymer ?
#
loop_
_entity_poly.entity_id
_entity_poly.type
_entity_poly.pdbx_seq_one_letter_code
_entity_poly.pdbx_strand_id
1 'polypeptide(L)'
;MLKKEEEMLLAVKERQAKDGNAFAREMLDERTKKAEAWHHNAANRAPYSKPADPITCATFAQDVIEGRASVSQAHEHKHQPLIFGPASLVGGGLTSERERMAAQVFQPSYRMPTMSIEEAGLREMKMMEKWQERTAKMIQESNSAWHKDGTSSAQEDEDAEEEKARAWDDWKDDNPRGAGNKKLTPCG
;
A
#
# COMPACT_ATOMS: atom_id res chain seq x y z
N MET A 1 -28.92 -23.58 29.48
CA MET A 1 -27.59 -23.70 28.88
C MET A 1 -26.52 -23.54 29.95
N LEU A 2 -26.47 -22.39 30.64
CA LEU A 2 -25.49 -22.10 31.70
C LEU A 2 -25.36 -23.19 32.80
N LYS A 3 -26.47 -23.68 33.36
CA LYS A 3 -26.44 -24.72 34.42
C LYS A 3 -25.73 -26.02 34.00
N LYS A 4 -25.88 -26.43 32.74
CA LYS A 4 -25.23 -27.66 32.22
C LYS A 4 -23.73 -27.47 32.03
N GLU A 5 -23.31 -26.26 31.66
CA GLU A 5 -21.89 -25.91 31.52
C GLU A 5 -21.22 -25.84 32.89
N GLU A 6 -21.89 -25.27 33.89
CA GLU A 6 -21.44 -25.23 35.28
C GLU A 6 -21.29 -26.65 35.87
N GLU A 7 -22.25 -27.53 35.63
CA GLU A 7 -22.18 -28.96 36.03
C GLU A 7 -20.99 -29.69 35.38
N MET A 8 -20.73 -29.47 34.09
CA MET A 8 -19.58 -30.05 33.41
C MET A 8 -18.25 -29.53 33.97
N LEU A 9 -18.16 -28.23 34.25
CA LEU A 9 -16.95 -27.63 34.85
C LEU A 9 -16.68 -28.16 36.25
N LEU A 10 -17.73 -28.39 37.05
CA LEU A 10 -17.61 -29.02 38.37
C LEU A 10 -17.12 -30.47 38.25
N ALA A 11 -17.65 -31.25 37.32
CA ALA A 11 -17.20 -32.63 37.08
C ALA A 11 -15.72 -32.71 36.67
N VAL A 12 -15.25 -31.76 35.83
CA VAL A 12 -13.84 -31.66 35.44
C VAL A 12 -12.95 -31.30 36.63
N LYS A 13 -13.37 -30.34 37.48
CA LYS A 13 -12.64 -29.97 38.70
C LYS A 13 -12.56 -31.13 39.70
N GLU A 14 -13.64 -31.90 39.86
CA GLU A 14 -13.63 -33.08 40.72
C GLU A 14 -12.68 -34.16 40.21
N ARG A 15 -12.65 -34.44 38.90
CA ARG A 15 -11.70 -35.38 38.31
C ARG A 15 -10.27 -34.91 38.45
N GLN A 16 -10.02 -33.61 38.23
CA GLN A 16 -8.71 -33.01 38.44
C GLN A 16 -8.24 -33.14 39.90
N ALA A 17 -9.14 -33.01 40.87
CA ALA A 17 -8.82 -33.18 42.29
C ALA A 17 -8.56 -34.64 42.67
N LYS A 18 -9.25 -35.60 42.04
CA LYS A 18 -9.11 -37.05 42.29
C LYS A 18 -7.85 -37.64 41.66
N ASP A 19 -7.59 -37.32 40.41
CA ASP A 19 -6.57 -37.98 39.58
C ASP A 19 -5.33 -37.10 39.32
N GLY A 20 -5.40 -35.82 39.70
CA GLY A 20 -4.27 -34.88 39.69
C GLY A 20 -3.52 -34.82 38.35
N ASN A 21 -2.24 -35.21 38.39
CA ASN A 21 -1.34 -35.16 37.23
C ASN A 21 -1.68 -36.21 36.15
N ALA A 22 -2.36 -37.31 36.50
CA ALA A 22 -2.76 -38.33 35.54
C ALA A 22 -3.84 -37.79 34.58
N PHE A 23 -4.82 -37.06 35.11
CA PHE A 23 -5.86 -36.38 34.33
C PHE A 23 -5.27 -35.34 33.38
N ALA A 24 -4.28 -34.57 33.82
CA ALA A 24 -3.62 -33.58 32.98
C ALA A 24 -2.87 -34.23 31.79
N ARG A 25 -2.22 -35.38 32.00
CA ARG A 25 -1.56 -36.14 30.93
C ARG A 25 -2.56 -36.73 29.95
N GLU A 26 -3.64 -37.33 30.45
CA GLU A 26 -4.72 -37.87 29.61
C GLU A 26 -5.34 -36.78 28.72
N MET A 27 -5.64 -35.61 29.27
CA MET A 27 -6.17 -34.47 28.51
C MET A 27 -5.19 -33.96 27.43
N LEU A 28 -3.89 -33.97 27.70
CA LEU A 28 -2.87 -33.62 26.70
C LEU A 28 -2.80 -34.67 25.59
N ASP A 29 -2.83 -35.96 25.94
CA ASP A 29 -2.83 -37.06 24.98
C ASP A 29 -4.11 -37.09 24.12
N GLU A 30 -5.26 -36.73 24.69
CA GLU A 30 -6.48 -36.57 23.91
C GLU A 30 -6.39 -35.40 22.93
N ARG A 31 -5.78 -34.29 23.36
CA ARG A 31 -5.57 -33.11 22.50
C ARG A 31 -4.63 -33.42 21.35
N THR A 32 -3.53 -34.14 21.60
CA THR A 32 -2.59 -34.55 20.54
C THR A 32 -3.27 -35.51 19.55
N LYS A 33 -3.97 -36.54 20.04
CA LYS A 33 -4.75 -37.46 19.19
C LYS A 33 -5.78 -36.74 18.34
N LYS A 34 -6.49 -35.75 18.91
CA LYS A 34 -7.48 -34.95 18.18
C LYS A 34 -6.83 -34.09 17.10
N ALA A 35 -5.68 -33.49 17.38
CA ALA A 35 -4.92 -32.73 16.40
C ALA A 35 -4.39 -33.63 15.27
N GLU A 36 -3.81 -34.78 15.60
CA GLU A 36 -3.35 -35.78 14.64
C GLU A 36 -4.49 -36.27 13.74
N ALA A 37 -5.63 -36.62 14.33
CA ALA A 37 -6.82 -37.04 13.57
C ALA A 37 -7.33 -35.91 12.66
N TRP A 38 -7.29 -34.65 13.10
CA TRP A 38 -7.67 -33.52 12.26
C TRP A 38 -6.74 -33.36 11.06
N HIS A 39 -5.41 -33.40 11.28
CA HIS A 39 -4.43 -33.34 10.20
C HIS A 39 -4.56 -34.51 9.23
N HIS A 40 -4.71 -35.73 9.75
CA HIS A 40 -4.88 -36.93 8.95
C HIS A 40 -6.17 -36.88 8.12
N ASN A 41 -7.29 -36.46 8.71
CA ASN A 41 -8.55 -36.29 8.01
C ASN A 41 -8.49 -35.17 6.97
N ALA A 42 -7.80 -34.07 7.27
CA ALA A 42 -7.60 -32.97 6.32
C ALA A 42 -6.74 -33.43 5.13
N ALA A 43 -5.64 -34.15 5.38
CA ALA A 43 -4.78 -34.72 4.36
C ALA A 43 -5.53 -35.71 3.46
N ASN A 44 -6.37 -36.57 4.05
CA ASN A 44 -7.21 -37.51 3.29
C ASN A 44 -8.29 -36.80 2.48
N ARG A 45 -8.78 -35.64 2.93
CA ARG A 45 -9.78 -34.85 2.19
C ARG A 45 -9.18 -33.98 1.09
N ALA A 46 -7.94 -33.53 1.25
CA ALA A 46 -7.24 -32.66 0.30
C ALA A 46 -7.28 -33.13 -1.18
N PRO A 47 -7.08 -34.42 -1.52
CA PRO A 47 -7.15 -34.87 -2.92
C PRO A 47 -8.59 -34.93 -3.47
N TYR A 48 -9.61 -35.02 -2.61
CA TYR A 48 -11.01 -35.08 -3.01
C TYR A 48 -11.72 -33.72 -2.92
N SER A 49 -11.17 -32.77 -2.16
CA SER A 49 -11.61 -31.38 -2.20
C SER A 49 -11.14 -30.77 -3.50
N LYS A 50 -12.02 -30.74 -4.51
CA LYS A 50 -11.79 -29.92 -5.68
C LYS A 50 -11.72 -28.47 -5.20
N PRO A 51 -10.61 -27.74 -5.42
CA PRO A 51 -10.65 -26.29 -5.26
C PRO A 51 -11.79 -25.78 -6.15
N ALA A 52 -12.58 -24.82 -5.65
CA ALA A 52 -13.56 -24.17 -6.51
C ALA A 52 -12.85 -23.72 -7.79
N ASP A 53 -13.37 -24.12 -8.95
CA ASP A 53 -12.75 -23.79 -10.22
C ASP A 53 -12.53 -22.28 -10.24
N PRO A 54 -11.31 -21.79 -10.55
CA PRO A 54 -11.05 -20.37 -10.58
C PRO A 54 -12.04 -19.77 -11.58
N ILE A 55 -12.86 -18.83 -11.11
CA ILE A 55 -13.83 -18.15 -11.96
C ILE A 55 -13.00 -17.40 -13.02
N THR A 56 -12.88 -18.00 -14.20
CA THR A 56 -12.21 -17.37 -15.33
C THR A 56 -13.03 -16.18 -15.80
N CYS A 57 -12.37 -15.20 -16.41
CA CYS A 57 -13.06 -14.01 -16.93
C CYS A 57 -14.18 -14.40 -17.92
N ALA A 58 -13.99 -15.47 -18.69
CA ALA A 58 -14.99 -16.00 -19.61
C ALA A 58 -16.23 -16.57 -18.89
N THR A 59 -16.04 -17.37 -17.84
CA THR A 59 -17.16 -17.94 -17.07
C THR A 59 -17.92 -16.88 -16.29
N PHE A 60 -17.22 -15.88 -15.73
CA PHE A 60 -17.88 -14.75 -15.06
C PHE A 60 -18.73 -13.93 -16.03
N ALA A 61 -18.18 -13.61 -17.21
CA ALA A 61 -18.92 -12.86 -18.23
C ALA A 61 -20.17 -13.63 -18.69
N GLN A 62 -20.06 -14.95 -18.86
CA GLN A 62 -21.19 -15.83 -19.18
C GLN A 62 -22.27 -15.77 -18.07
N ASP A 63 -21.88 -15.88 -16.80
CA ASP A 63 -22.83 -15.83 -15.66
C ASP A 63 -23.47 -14.45 -15.47
N VAL A 64 -22.77 -13.36 -15.83
CA VAL A 64 -23.33 -12.01 -15.88
C VAL A 64 -24.39 -11.90 -16.96
N ILE A 65 -24.14 -12.44 -18.15
CA ILE A 65 -25.09 -12.47 -19.26
C ILE A 65 -26.29 -13.36 -18.92
N GLU A 66 -26.07 -14.50 -18.26
CA GLU A 66 -27.10 -15.44 -17.83
C GLU A 66 -27.82 -15.00 -16.54
N GLY A 67 -27.47 -13.84 -15.96
CA GLY A 67 -28.11 -13.25 -14.78
C GLY A 67 -27.85 -13.98 -13.47
N ARG A 68 -26.90 -14.93 -13.45
CA ARG A 68 -26.48 -15.66 -12.24
C ARG A 68 -25.46 -14.89 -11.40
N ALA A 69 -24.79 -13.89 -11.99
CA ALA A 69 -23.83 -13.02 -11.31
C ALA A 69 -24.14 -11.55 -11.61
N SER A 70 -23.84 -10.66 -10.66
CA SER A 70 -23.93 -9.21 -10.87
C SER A 70 -22.54 -8.60 -11.03
N VAL A 71 -22.37 -7.69 -11.99
CA VAL A 71 -21.10 -6.96 -12.24
C VAL A 71 -20.66 -6.17 -10.99
N SER A 72 -21.64 -5.76 -10.17
CA SER A 72 -21.45 -5.04 -8.91
C SER A 72 -21.22 -5.95 -7.71
N GLN A 73 -21.18 -7.28 -7.88
CA GLN A 73 -20.68 -8.16 -6.84
C GLN A 73 -19.17 -7.99 -6.81
N ALA A 74 -18.74 -6.82 -6.33
CA ALA A 74 -17.40 -6.59 -5.81
C ALA A 74 -17.16 -7.79 -4.91
N HIS A 75 -16.36 -8.72 -5.38
CA HIS A 75 -15.97 -9.83 -4.58
C HIS A 75 -15.21 -9.17 -3.44
N GLU A 76 -15.85 -9.08 -2.26
CA GLU A 76 -15.22 -8.56 -1.06
C GLU A 76 -14.13 -9.55 -0.70
N HIS A 77 -13.01 -9.50 -1.43
CA HIS A 77 -11.76 -10.09 -1.04
C HIS A 77 -11.30 -9.25 0.15
N LYS A 78 -11.90 -9.47 1.31
CA LYS A 78 -11.33 -9.04 2.58
C LYS A 78 -10.02 -9.80 2.66
N HIS A 79 -8.95 -9.15 2.21
CA HIS A 79 -7.59 -9.64 2.35
C HIS A 79 -7.35 -9.74 3.85
N GLN A 80 -7.61 -10.93 4.41
CA GLN A 80 -7.09 -11.25 5.72
C GLN A 80 -5.57 -11.12 5.60
N PRO A 81 -4.91 -10.34 6.47
CA PRO A 81 -3.46 -10.24 6.42
C PRO A 81 -2.91 -11.66 6.57
N LEU A 82 -2.27 -12.15 5.51
CA LEU A 82 -1.63 -13.45 5.51
C LEU A 82 -0.46 -13.37 6.49
N ILE A 83 -0.69 -13.77 7.74
CA ILE A 83 0.39 -13.99 8.69
C ILE A 83 1.09 -15.26 8.20
N PHE A 84 2.29 -15.12 7.69
CA PHE A 84 3.04 -16.24 7.14
C PHE A 84 3.68 -17.03 8.28
N GLY A 85 3.33 -18.31 8.43
CA GLY A 85 3.83 -19.14 9.54
C GLY A 85 3.02 -20.41 9.74
N PRO A 86 3.47 -21.32 10.64
CA PRO A 86 2.73 -22.55 10.93
C PRO A 86 1.34 -22.23 11.49
N ALA A 87 0.32 -22.95 11.01
CA ALA A 87 -1.09 -22.72 11.35
C ALA A 87 -1.37 -22.75 12.87
N SER A 88 -0.54 -23.46 13.65
CA SER A 88 -0.58 -23.50 15.12
C SER A 88 -0.30 -22.15 15.79
N LEU A 89 0.48 -21.27 15.14
CA LEU A 89 0.81 -19.93 15.64
C LEU A 89 -0.05 -18.83 15.01
N VAL A 90 -0.42 -18.98 13.75
CA VAL A 90 -1.13 -17.96 12.97
C VAL A 90 -2.59 -17.78 13.41
N GLY A 91 -3.23 -18.86 13.89
CA GLY A 91 -4.63 -18.84 14.33
C GLY A 91 -4.86 -18.98 15.84
N GLY A 92 -3.79 -19.09 16.63
CA GLY A 92 -3.85 -19.30 18.08
C GLY A 92 -3.46 -18.06 18.89
N GLY A 93 -3.86 -18.00 20.16
CA GLY A 93 -3.34 -16.99 21.09
C GLY A 93 -1.86 -17.25 21.37
N LEU A 94 -0.99 -16.26 21.09
CA LEU A 94 0.45 -16.35 21.36
C LEU A 94 0.72 -16.26 22.87
N THR A 95 0.65 -17.39 23.56
CA THR A 95 0.79 -17.46 25.03
C THR A 95 2.24 -17.48 25.50
N SER A 96 3.17 -17.99 24.67
CA SER A 96 4.59 -18.12 25.03
C SER A 96 5.51 -17.25 24.18
N GLU A 97 6.63 -16.80 24.75
CA GLU A 97 7.66 -16.05 24.00
C GLU A 97 8.28 -16.87 22.87
N ARG A 98 8.42 -18.18 23.06
CA ARG A 98 8.90 -19.10 22.02
C ARG A 98 7.99 -19.07 20.79
N GLU A 99 6.68 -19.08 20.99
CA GLU A 99 5.70 -18.96 19.91
C GLU A 99 5.79 -17.59 19.23
N ARG A 100 6.03 -16.51 19.98
CA ARG A 100 6.21 -15.17 19.38
C ARG A 100 7.45 -15.09 18.50
N MET A 101 8.58 -15.61 18.97
CA MET A 101 9.81 -15.66 18.17
C MET A 101 9.62 -16.53 16.92
N ALA A 102 9.00 -17.70 17.05
CA ALA A 102 8.74 -18.58 15.90
C ALA A 102 7.76 -17.96 14.88
N ALA A 103 6.80 -17.13 15.31
CA ALA A 103 5.92 -16.40 14.40
C ALA A 103 6.69 -15.38 13.53
N GLN A 104 7.79 -14.83 14.04
CA GLN A 104 8.57 -13.77 13.39
C GLN A 104 9.58 -14.28 12.35
N VAL A 105 10.10 -15.51 12.51
CA VAL A 105 11.18 -16.06 11.66
C VAL A 105 10.82 -16.11 10.17
N PHE A 106 9.53 -16.23 9.85
CA PHE A 106 9.06 -16.33 8.47
C PHE A 106 8.20 -15.14 8.01
N GLN A 107 8.19 -14.01 8.74
CA GLN A 107 7.47 -12.83 8.26
C GLN A 107 8.25 -12.12 7.14
N PRO A 108 7.54 -11.51 6.16
CA PRO A 108 8.16 -10.59 5.22
C PRO A 108 8.89 -9.45 5.93
N SER A 109 10.07 -9.06 5.46
CA SER A 109 10.87 -7.95 6.03
C SER A 109 10.25 -6.57 5.77
N TYR A 110 9.29 -6.48 4.84
CA TYR A 110 8.56 -5.28 4.48
C TYR A 110 7.06 -5.51 4.57
N ARG A 111 6.31 -4.43 4.77
CA ARG A 111 4.85 -4.47 4.81
C ARG A 111 4.32 -4.76 3.40
N MET A 112 3.64 -5.90 3.24
CA MET A 112 3.01 -6.24 1.97
C MET A 112 1.82 -5.31 1.68
N PRO A 113 1.56 -4.99 0.39
CA PRO A 113 0.34 -4.30 0.00
C PRO A 113 -0.89 -5.08 0.46
N THR A 114 -1.81 -4.39 1.14
CA THR A 114 -3.10 -4.94 1.58
C THR A 114 -4.26 -4.53 0.67
N MET A 115 -3.97 -3.70 -0.35
CA MET A 115 -4.96 -3.26 -1.33
C MET A 115 -5.26 -4.39 -2.32
N SER A 116 -6.51 -4.48 -2.78
CA SER A 116 -6.87 -5.44 -3.83
C SER A 116 -6.30 -5.02 -5.17
N ILE A 117 -6.24 -5.97 -6.11
CA ILE A 117 -5.78 -5.72 -7.48
C ILE A 117 -6.67 -4.67 -8.16
N GLU A 118 -7.99 -4.76 -7.95
CA GLU A 118 -8.95 -3.79 -8.47
C GLU A 118 -8.74 -2.40 -7.87
N GLU A 119 -8.52 -2.32 -6.55
CA GLU A 119 -8.24 -1.06 -5.86
C GLU A 119 -6.92 -0.44 -6.34
N ALA A 120 -5.90 -1.27 -6.61
CA ALA A 120 -4.65 -0.84 -7.21
C ALA A 120 -4.86 -0.26 -8.61
N GLY A 121 -5.62 -0.94 -9.48
CA GLY A 121 -5.95 -0.45 -10.82
C GLY A 121 -6.68 0.89 -10.81
N LEU A 122 -7.66 1.06 -9.91
CA LEU A 122 -8.36 2.35 -9.74
C LEU A 122 -7.42 3.46 -9.24
N ARG A 123 -6.47 3.13 -8.37
CA ARG A 123 -5.47 4.08 -7.87
C ARG A 123 -4.53 4.50 -9.00
N GLU A 124 -4.13 3.58 -9.88
CA GLU A 124 -3.33 3.88 -11.07
C GLU A 124 -4.05 4.80 -12.05
N MET A 125 -5.34 4.55 -12.34
CA MET A 125 -6.14 5.44 -13.19
C MET A 125 -6.21 6.87 -12.63
N LYS A 126 -6.40 7.02 -11.31
CA LYS A 126 -6.38 8.34 -10.65
C LYS A 126 -5.02 9.02 -10.72
N MET A 127 -3.92 8.25 -10.68
CA MET A 127 -2.59 8.81 -10.85
C MET A 127 -2.37 9.30 -12.29
N MET A 128 -2.88 8.56 -13.28
CA MET A 128 -2.86 8.94 -14.68
C MET A 128 -3.63 10.24 -14.94
N GLU A 129 -4.86 10.34 -14.41
CA GLU A 129 -5.71 11.55 -14.53
C GLU A 129 -5.00 12.78 -13.95
N LYS A 130 -4.46 12.69 -12.73
CA LYS A 130 -3.67 13.76 -12.11
C LYS A 130 -2.41 14.13 -12.89
N TRP A 131 -1.83 13.18 -13.63
CA TRP A 131 -0.68 13.45 -14.47
C TRP A 131 -1.09 14.20 -15.75
N GLN A 132 -2.20 13.81 -16.36
CA GLN A 132 -2.79 14.53 -17.50
C GLN A 132 -3.21 15.95 -17.11
N GLU A 133 -3.90 16.12 -15.97
CA GLU A 133 -4.30 17.43 -15.46
C GLU A 133 -3.09 18.36 -15.22
N ARG A 134 -2.03 17.85 -14.58
CA ARG A 134 -0.80 18.63 -14.38
C ARG A 134 -0.13 19.01 -15.70
N THR A 135 -0.13 18.09 -16.66
CA THR A 135 0.44 18.34 -17.98
C THR A 135 -0.38 19.39 -18.74
N ALA A 136 -1.70 19.27 -18.74
CA ALA A 136 -2.61 20.25 -19.34
C ALA A 136 -2.47 21.63 -18.68
N LYS A 137 -2.34 21.67 -17.35
CA LYS A 137 -2.09 22.90 -16.61
C LYS A 137 -0.75 23.55 -16.99
N MET A 138 0.32 22.78 -17.10
CA MET A 138 1.62 23.31 -17.54
C MET A 138 1.58 23.83 -18.99
N ILE A 139 0.85 23.15 -19.88
CA ILE A 139 0.65 23.61 -21.27
C ILE A 139 -0.15 24.92 -21.28
N GLN A 140 -1.23 25.01 -20.50
CA GLN A 140 -2.04 26.21 -20.39
C GLN A 140 -1.24 27.38 -19.78
N GLU A 141 -0.45 27.13 -18.73
CA GLU A 141 0.44 28.11 -18.12
C GLU A 141 1.47 28.62 -19.14
N SER A 142 2.13 27.71 -19.88
CA SER A 142 3.08 28.07 -20.94
C SER A 142 2.43 28.90 -22.06
N ASN A 143 1.23 28.53 -22.52
CA ASN A 143 0.51 29.27 -23.54
C ASN A 143 0.04 30.65 -23.05
N SER A 144 -0.31 30.76 -21.76
CA SER A 144 -0.72 32.02 -21.15
C SER A 144 0.45 32.96 -20.83
N ALA A 145 1.65 32.41 -20.59
CA ALA A 145 2.86 33.19 -20.31
C ALA A 145 3.43 33.85 -21.58
N TRP A 146 3.27 33.21 -22.74
CA TRP A 146 3.71 33.77 -24.03
C TRP A 146 2.71 34.75 -24.67
N HIS A 147 1.41 34.63 -24.38
CA HIS A 147 0.35 35.45 -25.01
C HIS A 147 -0.10 36.68 -24.20
N LYS A 148 0.59 37.05 -23.11
CA LYS A 148 0.27 38.28 -22.38
C LYS A 148 1.00 39.55 -22.88
N ASP A 149 1.95 39.41 -23.79
CA ASP A 149 2.63 40.56 -24.45
C ASP A 149 1.99 40.92 -25.81
N GLY A 150 0.67 40.81 -25.93
CA GLY A 150 -0.05 41.09 -27.19
C GLY A 150 -0.88 42.37 -27.21
N THR A 151 -1.09 43.04 -26.07
CA THR A 151 -2.04 44.15 -25.97
C THR A 151 -1.61 45.22 -24.96
N SER A 152 -0.33 45.55 -24.88
CA SER A 152 0.10 46.86 -24.36
C SER A 152 1.15 47.43 -25.29
N SER A 153 0.72 48.37 -26.13
CA SER A 153 1.56 49.51 -26.52
C SER A 153 2.93 49.18 -27.13
N ALA A 154 2.96 48.86 -28.43
CA ALA A 154 4.20 48.86 -29.22
C ALA A 154 4.99 50.19 -29.15
N GLN A 155 4.39 51.25 -28.60
CA GLN A 155 5.01 52.56 -28.40
C GLN A 155 5.69 52.70 -27.03
N GLU A 156 5.14 52.07 -25.97
CA GLU A 156 5.77 52.07 -24.63
C GLU A 156 6.97 51.13 -24.56
N ASP A 157 6.97 50.05 -25.35
CA ASP A 157 8.09 49.11 -25.44
C ASP A 157 9.30 49.72 -26.17
N GLU A 158 9.09 50.50 -27.24
CA GLU A 158 10.16 51.25 -27.93
C GLU A 158 10.79 52.29 -27.00
N ASP A 159 9.97 53.08 -26.29
CA ASP A 159 10.45 54.08 -25.33
C ASP A 159 11.23 53.43 -24.18
N ALA A 160 10.75 52.27 -23.67
CA ALA A 160 11.42 51.53 -22.60
C ALA A 160 12.73 50.85 -23.05
N GLU A 161 12.82 50.46 -24.32
CA GLU A 161 14.05 49.95 -24.93
C GLU A 161 15.08 51.06 -25.14
N GLU A 162 14.65 52.25 -25.58
CA GLU A 162 15.51 53.43 -25.71
C GLU A 162 16.04 53.90 -24.35
N GLU A 163 15.21 53.91 -23.29
CA GLU A 163 15.65 54.26 -21.94
C GLU A 163 16.66 53.26 -21.37
N LYS A 164 16.46 51.95 -21.61
CA LYS A 164 17.43 50.90 -21.21
C LYS A 164 18.74 51.03 -21.98
N ALA A 165 18.69 51.35 -23.28
CA ALA A 165 19.87 51.56 -24.10
C ALA A 165 20.66 52.80 -23.61
N ARG A 166 19.97 53.90 -23.28
CA ARG A 166 20.59 55.10 -22.70
C ARG A 166 21.25 54.80 -21.35
N ALA A 167 20.55 54.11 -20.46
CA ALA A 167 21.08 53.73 -19.16
C ALA A 167 22.30 52.80 -19.27
N TRP A 168 22.34 51.96 -20.30
CA TRP A 168 23.50 51.12 -20.58
C TRP A 168 24.70 51.96 -21.07
N ASP A 169 24.47 52.95 -21.92
CA ASP A 169 25.51 53.86 -22.42
C ASP A 169 26.09 54.71 -21.28
N ASP A 170 25.24 55.30 -20.44
CA ASP A 170 25.65 56.06 -19.24
C ASP A 170 26.50 55.19 -18.29
N TRP A 171 26.11 53.92 -18.10
CA TRP A 171 26.88 52.98 -17.29
C TRP A 171 28.24 52.64 -17.92
N LYS A 172 28.32 52.54 -19.25
CA LYS A 172 29.58 52.26 -19.97
C LYS A 172 30.55 53.43 -19.85
N ASP A 173 30.05 54.65 -19.89
CA ASP A 173 30.82 55.88 -19.71
C ASP A 173 31.33 56.03 -18.27
N ASP A 174 30.50 55.71 -17.27
CA ASP A 174 30.89 55.67 -15.85
C ASP A 174 31.88 54.53 -15.53
N ASN A 175 31.94 53.48 -16.37
CA ASN A 175 32.78 52.30 -16.18
C ASN A 175 33.81 52.12 -17.33
N PRO A 176 34.76 53.06 -17.49
CA PRO A 176 35.75 52.97 -18.56
C PRO A 176 36.67 51.75 -18.35
N ARG A 177 36.91 50.99 -19.42
CA ARG A 177 37.81 49.82 -19.40
C ARG A 177 39.16 50.20 -18.79
N GLY A 178 39.59 49.46 -17.76
CA GLY A 178 40.87 49.72 -17.09
C GLY A 178 40.81 50.79 -15.99
N ALA A 179 39.62 51.17 -15.49
CA ALA A 179 39.48 52.14 -14.40
C ALA A 179 40.33 51.83 -13.14
N GLY A 180 40.60 50.55 -12.87
CA GLY A 180 41.48 50.11 -11.79
C GLY A 180 42.98 50.11 -12.10
N ASN A 181 43.39 50.18 -13.39
CA ASN A 181 44.78 50.03 -13.80
C ASN A 181 45.45 51.34 -14.25
N LYS A 182 44.67 52.44 -14.32
CA LYS A 182 45.13 53.77 -14.78
C LYS A 182 45.88 54.61 -13.73
N LYS A 183 45.99 54.15 -12.48
CA LYS A 183 46.76 54.83 -11.41
C LYS A 183 48.09 54.13 -11.05
N LEU A 184 48.46 53.06 -11.78
CA LEU A 184 49.60 52.19 -11.47
C LEU A 184 50.85 52.44 -12.34
N THR A 185 50.87 53.50 -13.15
CA THR A 185 52.07 53.92 -13.91
C THR A 185 52.65 55.23 -13.37
N PRO A 186 53.57 55.21 -12.39
CA PRO A 186 54.53 56.29 -12.23
C PRO A 186 55.73 56.06 -13.16
N CYS A 187 55.57 56.34 -14.45
CA CYS A 187 56.67 56.41 -15.43
C CYS A 187 56.28 57.34 -16.59
N GLY A 188 56.92 58.52 -16.68
CA GLY A 188 56.91 59.40 -17.86
C GLY A 188 56.33 60.78 -17.60
#